data_AF-A0A842UAY3-F1
#
_entry.id   AF-A0A842UAY3-F1
#
_cell.length_a   1.000
_cell.length_b   1.000
_cell.length_c   1.000
_cell.angle_alpha   90.00
_cell.angle_beta   90.00
_cell.angle_gamma   90.00
#
_symmetry.space_group_name_H-M   'P 1'
#
loop_
_entity.id
_entity.type
_entity.pdbx_description
1 polymer ?
#
loop_
_entity_poly.entity_id
_entity_poly.type
_entity_poly.pdbx_seq_one_letter_code
_entity_poly.pdbx_strand_id
1 'polypeptide(L)'
;MEIIDTFYLADEVINTLSELEEDLELNKLDPSTGIAWKGKRKTKIRKLLKDLYILFKFEGDNPKIIRLITRTKGLIEFLQKIAKAYEGDPVLERWLMKLPPHRSVEDLNSAVEEIIKGLKKWEKIIKKKMHPIGEGNAHLENLPTHPNSDMFYVKAMELNPYCTMETKHSLRADQAERQANRTTEDLLRFDPKDPIKGRRIWRPKDTGRAPASGLIVTEGHHRLNEIYKRYLKGEISGDTLIEFVKIEY
;
A
#
# COMPACT_ATOMS: atom_id res chain seq x y z
N MET A 1 -8.65 -21.14 -12.67
CA MET A 1 -9.32 -20.58 -11.49
C MET A 1 -8.89 -19.13 -11.43
N GLU A 2 -9.69 -18.24 -12.00
CA GLU A 2 -9.39 -16.81 -12.02
C GLU A 2 -9.50 -16.27 -10.59
N ILE A 3 -8.43 -15.64 -10.10
CA ILE A 3 -8.46 -14.90 -8.84
C ILE A 3 -9.35 -13.69 -9.11
N ILE A 4 -10.49 -13.67 -8.43
CA ILE A 4 -11.42 -12.54 -8.46
C ILE A 4 -10.82 -11.48 -7.55
N ASP A 5 -10.12 -10.50 -8.15
CA ASP A 5 -9.66 -9.30 -7.47
C ASP A 5 -10.87 -8.51 -6.99
N THR A 6 -11.22 -8.70 -5.72
CA THR A 6 -12.23 -7.93 -4.98
C THR A 6 -11.48 -6.82 -4.23
N PHE A 7 -12.14 -5.70 -3.95
CA PHE A 7 -11.54 -4.52 -3.32
C PHE A 7 -11.17 -4.76 -1.85
N TYR A 8 -10.13 -5.56 -1.63
CA TYR A 8 -9.53 -5.80 -0.32
C TYR A 8 -8.15 -5.17 -0.26
N LEU A 9 -7.98 -3.99 -0.87
CA LEU A 9 -6.68 -3.33 -1.04
C LEU A 9 -5.90 -3.13 0.25
N ALA A 10 -6.60 -2.88 1.35
CA ALA A 10 -5.92 -2.63 2.62
C ALA A 10 -5.50 -3.95 3.29
N ASP A 11 -6.32 -4.99 3.19
CA ASP A 11 -5.97 -6.35 3.63
C ASP A 11 -4.90 -6.97 2.71
N GLU A 12 -4.99 -6.77 1.39
CA GLU A 12 -3.97 -7.18 0.41
C GLU A 12 -2.65 -6.46 0.62
N VAL A 13 -2.66 -5.15 0.90
CA VAL A 13 -1.45 -4.42 1.26
C VAL A 13 -0.90 -4.93 2.58
N ILE A 14 -1.72 -5.16 3.61
CA ILE A 14 -1.27 -5.75 4.88
C ILE A 14 -0.70 -7.16 4.68
N ASN A 15 -1.36 -8.00 3.91
CA ASN A 15 -0.94 -9.36 3.60
C ASN A 15 0.38 -9.33 2.82
N THR A 16 0.48 -8.48 1.79
CA THR A 16 1.72 -8.29 1.02
C THR A 16 2.86 -7.81 1.93
N LEU A 17 2.61 -6.86 2.83
CA LEU A 17 3.61 -6.40 3.79
C LEU A 17 4.04 -7.51 4.76
N SER A 18 3.12 -8.37 5.17
CA SER A 18 3.38 -9.51 6.05
C SER A 18 4.18 -10.62 5.33
N GLU A 19 3.79 -10.96 4.11
CA GLU A 19 4.53 -11.90 3.24
C GLU A 19 5.95 -11.40 2.98
N LEU A 20 6.13 -10.10 2.67
CA LEU A 20 7.44 -9.49 2.51
C LEU A 20 8.28 -9.56 3.80
N GLU A 21 7.68 -9.36 4.97
CA GLU A 21 8.38 -9.54 6.24
C GLU A 21 8.89 -10.97 6.39
N GLU A 22 8.03 -11.96 6.20
CA GLU A 22 8.37 -13.38 6.35
C GLU A 22 9.46 -13.80 5.35
N ASP A 23 9.33 -13.39 4.09
CA ASP A 23 10.32 -13.68 3.06
C ASP A 23 11.67 -13.02 3.36
N LEU A 24 11.69 -11.77 3.81
CA LEU A 24 12.92 -11.09 4.21
C LEU A 24 13.61 -11.80 5.39
N GLU A 25 12.84 -12.23 6.39
CA GLU A 25 13.37 -12.94 7.55
C GLU A 25 13.95 -14.31 7.15
N LEU A 26 13.23 -15.08 6.34
CA LEU A 26 13.66 -16.41 5.85
C LEU A 26 14.94 -16.32 5.00
N ASN A 27 15.13 -15.21 4.30
CA ASN A 27 16.27 -15.00 3.41
C ASN A 27 17.46 -14.30 4.06
N LYS A 28 17.44 -14.01 5.38
CA LYS A 28 18.64 -13.62 6.13
C LYS A 28 19.78 -14.62 5.93
N LEU A 29 21.01 -14.11 5.90
CA LEU A 29 22.21 -14.90 5.68
C LEU A 29 22.79 -15.33 7.04
N ASP A 30 23.38 -16.52 7.10
CA ASP A 30 24.05 -17.01 8.29
C ASP A 30 25.40 -16.25 8.51
N PRO A 31 25.56 -15.51 9.63
CA PRO A 31 26.77 -14.75 9.91
C PRO A 31 28.03 -15.60 10.05
N SER A 32 27.90 -16.86 10.49
CA SER A 32 29.05 -17.73 10.77
C SER A 32 29.79 -18.19 9.51
N THR A 33 29.17 -18.02 8.34
CA THR A 33 29.67 -18.58 7.08
C THR A 33 30.13 -17.51 6.06
N GLY A 34 30.14 -16.21 6.42
CA GLY A 34 30.65 -15.09 5.59
C GLY A 34 29.77 -14.70 4.39
N ILE A 35 30.22 -13.91 3.40
CA ILE A 35 29.49 -13.69 2.11
C ILE A 35 29.97 -14.65 1.00
N ALA A 36 30.98 -15.48 1.27
CA ALA A 36 31.62 -16.32 0.27
C ALA A 36 30.67 -17.33 -0.44
N TRP A 37 31.01 -17.62 -1.69
CA TRP A 37 30.22 -18.33 -2.72
C TRP A 37 29.78 -19.75 -2.32
N LYS A 38 28.48 -19.96 -2.09
CA LYS A 38 27.84 -21.30 -2.04
C LYS A 38 26.42 -21.21 -2.59
N GLY A 39 26.00 -22.16 -3.44
CA GLY A 39 24.77 -22.12 -4.25
C GLY A 39 23.50 -21.62 -3.54
N LYS A 40 23.22 -22.08 -2.31
CA LYS A 40 22.04 -21.64 -1.53
C LYS A 40 21.99 -20.12 -1.28
N ARG A 41 23.13 -19.44 -1.17
CA ARG A 41 23.21 -17.99 -0.92
C ARG A 41 22.90 -17.14 -2.14
N LYS A 42 23.34 -17.58 -3.32
CA LYS A 42 22.98 -16.93 -4.59
C LYS A 42 21.46 -16.89 -4.76
N THR A 43 20.78 -17.98 -4.39
CA THR A 43 19.32 -18.04 -4.37
C THR A 43 18.72 -17.07 -3.36
N LYS A 44 19.20 -17.03 -2.11
CA LYS A 44 18.71 -16.09 -1.09
C LYS A 44 18.88 -14.63 -1.50
N ILE A 45 20.04 -14.23 -2.04
CA ILE A 45 20.29 -12.86 -2.51
C ILE A 45 19.34 -12.47 -3.65
N ARG A 46 19.08 -13.39 -4.60
CA ARG A 46 18.11 -13.15 -5.68
C ARG A 46 16.68 -13.01 -5.16
N LYS A 47 16.29 -13.79 -4.15
CA LYS A 47 15.00 -13.65 -3.46
C LYS A 47 14.89 -12.29 -2.77
N LEU A 48 15.87 -11.94 -1.93
CA LEU A 48 15.93 -10.61 -1.30
C LEU A 48 15.81 -9.47 -2.32
N LEU A 49 16.53 -9.54 -3.45
CA LEU A 49 16.40 -8.54 -4.51
C LEU A 49 14.97 -8.46 -5.05
N LYS A 50 14.34 -9.59 -5.35
CA LYS A 50 12.95 -9.64 -5.83
C LYS A 50 12.00 -8.98 -4.83
N ASP A 51 12.12 -9.33 -3.55
CA ASP A 51 11.22 -8.86 -2.49
C ASP A 51 11.39 -7.36 -2.25
N LEU A 52 12.64 -6.88 -2.24
CA LEU A 52 12.95 -5.45 -2.15
C LEU A 52 12.47 -4.66 -3.37
N TYR A 53 12.50 -5.23 -4.58
CA TYR A 53 11.91 -4.59 -5.75
C TYR A 53 10.39 -4.52 -5.70
N ILE A 54 9.73 -5.54 -5.15
CA ILE A 54 8.28 -5.48 -4.90
C ILE A 54 8.00 -4.32 -3.96
N LEU A 55 8.70 -4.26 -2.82
CA LEU A 55 8.58 -3.15 -1.87
C LEU A 55 8.83 -1.79 -2.54
N PHE A 56 9.89 -1.69 -3.34
CA PHE A 56 10.25 -0.46 -4.04
C PHE A 56 9.20 -0.02 -5.07
N LYS A 57 8.54 -0.97 -5.75
CA LYS A 57 7.44 -0.67 -6.70
C LYS A 57 6.18 -0.17 -6.01
N PHE A 58 5.99 -0.45 -4.73
CA PHE A 58 4.89 0.12 -3.95
C PHE A 58 5.12 1.61 -3.60
N GLU A 59 6.25 2.21 -3.99
CA GLU A 59 6.66 3.56 -3.60
C GLU A 59 6.35 4.63 -4.65
N GLY A 60 5.62 5.64 -4.18
CA GLY A 60 5.78 7.04 -4.57
C GLY A 60 6.11 7.85 -3.31
N ASP A 61 6.59 9.08 -3.46
CA ASP A 61 7.19 10.00 -2.46
C ASP A 61 6.43 10.18 -1.12
N ASN A 62 6.30 9.12 -0.32
CA ASN A 62 5.60 9.16 0.95
C ASN A 62 6.59 9.53 2.08
N PRO A 63 6.48 10.74 2.68
CA PRO A 63 7.42 11.21 3.69
C PRO A 63 7.40 10.36 4.96
N LYS A 64 6.33 9.60 5.24
CA LYS A 64 6.22 8.75 6.43
C LYS A 64 7.05 7.47 6.33
N ILE A 65 7.39 7.05 5.12
CA ILE A 65 8.18 5.85 4.84
C ILE A 65 9.48 6.16 4.10
N ILE A 66 9.81 7.43 3.82
CA ILE A 66 11.03 7.82 3.10
C ILE A 66 12.33 7.17 3.64
N ARG A 67 12.44 7.00 4.97
CA ARG A 67 13.59 6.30 5.57
C ARG A 67 13.63 4.81 5.22
N LEU A 68 12.47 4.14 5.18
CA LEU A 68 12.34 2.76 4.71
C LEU A 68 12.76 2.68 3.25
N ILE A 69 12.25 3.58 2.41
CA ILE A 69 12.55 3.68 0.97
C ILE A 69 14.06 3.85 0.73
N THR A 70 14.69 4.81 1.39
CA THR A 70 16.14 5.06 1.25
C THR A 70 16.95 3.83 1.68
N ARG A 71 16.54 3.15 2.76
CA ARG A 71 17.22 1.93 3.24
C ARG A 71 17.05 0.77 2.25
N THR A 72 15.84 0.59 1.71
CA THR A 72 15.52 -0.39 0.66
C THR A 72 16.38 -0.16 -0.58
N LYS A 73 16.46 1.07 -1.10
CA LYS A 73 17.33 1.45 -2.24
C LYS A 73 18.79 1.09 -1.98
N GLY A 74 19.34 1.50 -0.83
CA GLY A 74 20.73 1.21 -0.47
C GLY A 74 21.02 -0.29 -0.39
N LEU A 75 20.09 -1.07 0.16
CA LEU A 75 20.24 -2.54 0.22
C LEU A 75 20.14 -3.18 -1.18
N ILE A 76 19.21 -2.71 -2.04
CA ILE A 76 19.12 -3.16 -3.44
C ILE A 76 20.45 -2.93 -4.16
N GLU A 77 21.01 -1.72 -4.10
CA GLU A 77 22.29 -1.40 -4.75
C GLU A 77 23.43 -2.30 -4.26
N PHE A 78 23.48 -2.57 -2.95
CA PHE A 78 24.48 -3.45 -2.37
C PHE A 78 24.32 -4.90 -2.84
N LEU A 79 23.10 -5.45 -2.78
CA LEU A 79 22.80 -6.81 -3.23
C LEU A 79 23.01 -6.98 -4.74
N GLN A 80 22.73 -5.96 -5.55
CA GLN A 80 23.02 -5.96 -6.98
C GLN A 80 24.52 -6.06 -7.26
N LYS A 81 25.36 -5.33 -6.51
CA LYS A 81 26.83 -5.43 -6.65
C LYS A 81 27.32 -6.85 -6.33
N ILE A 82 26.76 -7.48 -5.29
CA ILE A 82 27.05 -8.87 -4.94
C ILE A 82 26.57 -9.82 -6.05
N ALA A 83 25.35 -9.62 -6.58
CA ALA A 83 24.80 -10.46 -7.65
C ALA A 83 25.63 -10.37 -8.94
N LYS A 84 26.07 -9.17 -9.33
CA LYS A 84 26.95 -8.95 -10.49
C LYS A 84 28.35 -9.53 -10.29
N ALA A 85 28.92 -9.40 -9.09
CA ALA A 85 30.13 -10.16 -8.73
C ALA A 85 29.91 -11.66 -8.93
N TYR A 86 28.71 -12.17 -8.62
CA TYR A 86 28.36 -13.57 -8.85
C TYR A 86 28.02 -13.95 -10.30
N GLU A 87 28.03 -12.99 -11.21
CA GLU A 87 27.82 -13.18 -12.65
C GLU A 87 29.13 -13.08 -13.44
N GLY A 88 30.26 -12.87 -12.75
CA GLY A 88 31.59 -12.86 -13.35
C GLY A 88 32.17 -11.47 -13.59
N ASP A 89 31.63 -10.41 -12.97
CA ASP A 89 32.22 -9.07 -13.08
C ASP A 89 33.59 -9.02 -12.35
N PRO A 90 34.72 -8.87 -13.06
CA PRO A 90 36.05 -9.01 -12.47
C PRO A 90 36.44 -7.89 -11.49
N VAL A 91 35.77 -6.73 -11.58
CA VAL A 91 35.99 -5.61 -10.66
C VAL A 91 35.23 -5.87 -9.36
N LEU A 92 33.97 -6.29 -9.49
CA LEU A 92 33.12 -6.56 -8.34
C LEU A 92 33.51 -7.84 -7.60
N GLU A 93 34.04 -8.86 -8.28
CA GLU A 93 34.62 -10.04 -7.63
C GLU A 93 35.79 -9.67 -6.72
N ARG A 94 36.73 -8.85 -7.21
CA ARG A 94 37.86 -8.36 -6.41
C ARG A 94 37.42 -7.47 -5.26
N TRP A 95 36.38 -6.67 -5.45
CA TRP A 95 35.75 -5.91 -4.37
C TRP A 95 35.15 -6.84 -3.31
N LEU A 96 34.42 -7.87 -3.71
CA LEU A 96 33.76 -8.82 -2.81
C LEU A 96 34.78 -9.60 -1.96
N MET A 97 35.93 -9.98 -2.54
CA MET A 97 37.01 -10.66 -1.80
C MET A 97 37.67 -9.78 -0.73
N LYS A 98 37.59 -8.46 -0.87
CA LYS A 98 38.14 -7.50 0.11
C LYS A 98 37.20 -7.22 1.27
N LEU A 99 35.94 -7.66 1.19
CA LEU A 99 34.97 -7.42 2.25
C LEU A 99 35.22 -8.36 3.45
N PRO A 100 35.19 -7.83 4.69
CA PRO A 100 35.27 -8.66 5.89
C PRO A 100 34.03 -9.57 5.98
N PRO A 101 34.17 -10.91 5.85
CA PRO A 101 33.04 -11.78 5.56
C PRO A 101 31.93 -11.75 6.63
N HIS A 102 32.30 -11.77 7.92
CA HIS A 102 31.35 -11.75 9.02
C HIS A 102 30.64 -10.40 9.14
N ARG A 103 31.41 -9.32 9.19
CA ARG A 103 30.90 -7.95 9.33
C ARG A 103 29.95 -7.59 8.18
N SER A 104 30.26 -7.98 6.95
CA SER A 104 29.37 -7.68 5.81
C SER A 104 28.05 -8.46 5.86
N VAL A 105 28.01 -9.68 6.42
CA VAL A 105 26.74 -10.39 6.65
C VAL A 105 25.94 -9.73 7.77
N GLU A 106 26.59 -9.36 8.87
CA GLU A 106 25.95 -8.65 9.98
C GLU A 106 25.36 -7.31 9.52
N ASP A 107 26.10 -6.53 8.75
CA ASP A 107 25.64 -5.27 8.17
C ASP A 107 24.42 -5.48 7.25
N LEU A 108 24.44 -6.53 6.42
CA LEU A 108 23.33 -6.90 5.53
C LEU A 108 22.09 -7.30 6.34
N ASN A 109 22.23 -8.22 7.29
CA ASN A 109 21.11 -8.67 8.12
C ASN A 109 20.54 -7.54 8.97
N SER A 110 21.41 -6.65 9.49
CA SER A 110 20.99 -5.44 10.21
C SER A 110 20.17 -4.51 9.31
N ALA A 111 20.58 -4.31 8.04
CA ALA A 111 19.79 -3.55 7.08
C ALA A 111 18.43 -4.21 6.78
N VAL A 112 18.38 -5.54 6.64
CA VAL A 112 17.13 -6.30 6.48
C VAL A 112 16.22 -6.11 7.70
N GLU A 113 16.76 -6.17 8.92
CA GLU A 113 15.99 -5.95 10.16
C GLU A 113 15.41 -4.54 10.28
N GLU A 114 16.17 -3.51 9.87
CA GLU A 114 15.65 -2.15 9.82
C GLU A 114 14.48 -2.02 8.84
N ILE A 115 14.56 -2.69 7.69
CA ILE A 115 13.48 -2.72 6.69
C ILE A 115 12.25 -3.42 7.27
N ILE A 116 12.41 -4.60 7.87
CA ILE A 116 11.32 -5.33 8.54
C ILE A 116 10.65 -4.45 9.62
N LYS A 117 11.43 -3.78 10.48
CA LYS A 117 10.89 -2.84 11.48
C LYS A 117 10.10 -1.70 10.83
N GLY A 118 10.56 -1.21 9.67
CA GLY A 118 9.86 -0.20 8.88
C GLY A 118 8.52 -0.72 8.33
N LEU A 119 8.50 -1.94 7.79
CA LEU A 119 7.28 -2.61 7.31
C LEU A 119 6.24 -2.76 8.42
N LYS A 120 6.63 -3.29 9.60
CA LYS A 120 5.75 -3.38 10.78
C LYS A 120 5.16 -2.04 11.19
N LYS A 121 5.99 -0.99 11.18
CA LYS A 121 5.52 0.35 11.52
C LYS A 121 4.50 0.85 10.50
N TRP A 122 4.73 0.58 9.21
CA TRP A 122 3.82 0.97 8.15
C TRP A 122 2.50 0.20 8.24
N GLU A 123 2.55 -1.10 8.42
CA GLU A 123 1.38 -1.96 8.65
C GLU A 123 0.54 -1.45 9.84
N LYS A 124 1.18 -1.10 10.96
CA LYS A 124 0.51 -0.50 12.13
C LYS A 124 -0.17 0.83 11.79
N ILE A 125 0.43 1.67 10.95
CA ILE A 125 -0.16 2.93 10.49
C ILE A 125 -1.41 2.66 9.64
N ILE A 126 -1.34 1.70 8.71
CA ILE A 126 -2.47 1.31 7.86
C ILE A 126 -3.59 0.73 8.72
N LYS A 127 -3.29 -0.23 9.60
CA LYS A 127 -4.26 -0.81 10.55
C LYS A 127 -4.94 0.25 11.41
N LYS A 128 -4.21 1.27 11.87
CA LYS A 128 -4.81 2.39 12.63
C LYS A 128 -5.81 3.19 11.78
N LYS A 129 -5.54 3.38 10.49
CA LYS A 129 -6.46 4.05 9.55
C LYS A 129 -7.65 3.19 9.15
N MET A 130 -7.50 1.87 9.20
CA MET A 130 -8.53 0.87 8.90
C MET A 130 -9.40 0.50 10.11
N HIS A 131 -8.99 0.84 11.33
CA HIS A 131 -9.82 0.63 12.51
C HIS A 131 -11.23 1.17 12.24
N PRO A 132 -12.32 0.47 12.63
CA PRO A 132 -13.67 0.94 12.37
C PRO A 132 -13.77 2.40 12.76
N ILE A 133 -14.04 3.22 11.74
CA ILE A 133 -14.28 4.65 11.90
C ILE A 133 -15.45 4.73 12.87
N GLY A 134 -15.25 5.46 13.97
CA GLY A 134 -16.00 5.34 15.23
C GLY A 134 -17.39 4.75 15.09
N GLU A 135 -17.63 3.65 15.81
CA GLU A 135 -18.88 2.88 15.77
C GLU A 135 -20.12 3.80 15.66
N GLY A 136 -20.79 3.79 14.50
CA GLY A 136 -21.92 4.68 14.20
C GLY A 136 -21.55 5.92 13.35
N ASN A 137 -22.28 7.02 13.51
CA ASN A 137 -22.17 8.21 12.64
C ASN A 137 -21.28 9.32 13.21
N ALA A 138 -20.53 9.09 14.29
CA ALA A 138 -19.76 10.16 14.95
C ALA A 138 -18.81 10.91 13.99
N HIS A 139 -18.22 10.20 13.04
CA HIS A 139 -17.33 10.77 12.03
C HIS A 139 -18.04 11.67 10.98
N LEU A 140 -19.38 11.66 10.96
CA LEU A 140 -20.22 12.38 10.00
C LEU A 140 -20.86 13.63 10.60
N GLU A 141 -20.62 13.93 11.88
CA GLU A 141 -21.23 15.07 12.58
C GLU A 141 -21.00 16.41 11.84
N ASN A 142 -19.81 16.57 11.25
CA ASN A 142 -19.42 17.77 10.50
C ASN A 142 -19.44 17.56 8.98
N LEU A 143 -20.16 16.57 8.47
CA LEU A 143 -20.27 16.36 7.02
C LEU A 143 -21.18 17.46 6.42
N PRO A 144 -20.67 18.29 5.49
CA PRO A 144 -21.52 19.31 4.87
C PRO A 144 -22.57 18.69 3.96
N THR A 145 -23.69 19.40 3.81
CA THR A 145 -24.68 19.08 2.78
C THR A 145 -24.18 19.57 1.42
N HIS A 146 -24.31 18.72 0.39
CA HIS A 146 -23.95 19.10 -0.96
C HIS A 146 -24.99 20.08 -1.55
N PRO A 147 -24.57 21.14 -2.27
CA PRO A 147 -25.51 22.13 -2.81
C PRO A 147 -26.42 21.57 -3.91
N ASN A 148 -25.94 20.60 -4.68
CA ASN A 148 -26.76 19.80 -5.60
C ASN A 148 -27.44 18.65 -4.85
N SER A 149 -28.77 18.55 -4.92
CA SER A 149 -29.59 17.51 -4.29
C SER A 149 -29.35 16.10 -4.83
N ASP A 150 -28.83 16.00 -6.05
CA ASP A 150 -28.53 14.72 -6.71
C ASP A 150 -27.14 14.20 -6.34
N MET A 151 -26.45 14.86 -5.40
CA MET A 151 -25.09 14.54 -5.01
C MET A 151 -24.94 14.56 -3.49
N PHE A 152 -23.90 13.89 -2.99
CA PHE A 152 -23.54 13.91 -1.57
C PHE A 152 -22.04 13.79 -1.38
N TYR A 153 -21.56 14.23 -0.23
CA TYR A 153 -20.15 14.10 0.13
C TYR A 153 -19.87 12.79 0.87
N VAL A 154 -18.69 12.24 0.62
CA VAL A 154 -18.09 11.11 1.32
C VAL A 154 -16.69 11.51 1.75
N LYS A 155 -16.32 11.28 3.00
CA LYS A 155 -14.96 11.47 3.49
C LYS A 155 -14.08 10.33 3.00
N ALA A 156 -12.84 10.61 2.60
CA ALA A 156 -11.90 9.59 2.13
C ALA A 156 -11.68 8.44 3.12
N MET A 157 -11.78 8.71 4.43
CA MET A 157 -11.72 7.66 5.45
C MET A 157 -12.85 6.62 5.30
N GLU A 158 -14.05 7.02 4.86
CA GLU A 158 -15.24 6.17 4.72
C GLU A 158 -15.12 5.11 3.62
N LEU A 159 -14.15 5.26 2.71
CA LEU A 159 -13.86 4.26 1.66
C LEU A 159 -13.25 2.96 2.20
N ASN A 160 -13.04 2.88 3.51
CA ASN A 160 -12.64 1.66 4.20
C ASN A 160 -13.64 0.52 3.88
N PRO A 161 -13.18 -0.71 3.53
CA PRO A 161 -14.06 -1.86 3.31
C PRO A 161 -15.03 -2.16 4.45
N TYR A 162 -14.64 -1.87 5.70
CA TYR A 162 -15.57 -1.98 6.82
C TYR A 162 -16.75 -1.04 6.67
N CYS A 163 -16.57 0.16 6.08
CA CYS A 163 -17.53 1.25 5.84
C CYS A 163 -18.21 1.21 4.46
N THR A 164 -17.60 0.53 3.50
CA THR A 164 -18.03 0.45 2.11
C THR A 164 -18.49 -0.95 1.73
N MET A 165 -19.75 -1.06 1.35
CA MET A 165 -20.35 -2.25 0.75
C MET A 165 -20.22 -2.17 -0.76
N GLU A 166 -19.38 -3.03 -1.31
CA GLU A 166 -19.20 -3.08 -2.76
C GLU A 166 -20.18 -4.00 -3.45
N THR A 167 -20.69 -3.56 -4.59
CA THR A 167 -21.20 -4.46 -5.63
C THR A 167 -20.01 -4.96 -6.45
N LYS A 168 -19.77 -6.28 -6.45
CA LYS A 168 -18.67 -6.97 -7.16
C LYS A 168 -18.21 -6.24 -8.43
N HIS A 169 -17.03 -5.62 -8.40
CA HIS A 169 -16.41 -5.00 -9.56
C HIS A 169 -14.94 -5.42 -9.68
N SER A 170 -14.55 -5.97 -10.83
CA SER A 170 -13.17 -6.39 -11.07
C SER A 170 -12.31 -5.18 -11.43
N LEU A 171 -11.17 -5.04 -10.78
CA LEU A 171 -10.21 -3.97 -11.06
C LEU A 171 -9.28 -4.37 -12.22
N ARG A 172 -9.65 -4.06 -13.47
CA ARG A 172 -8.73 -4.16 -14.62
C ARG A 172 -7.45 -3.32 -14.43
N ALA A 173 -6.30 -3.90 -14.78
CA ALA A 173 -4.97 -3.32 -14.55
C ALA A 173 -4.73 -2.01 -15.31
N ASP A 174 -5.18 -1.91 -16.56
CA ASP A 174 -5.06 -0.72 -17.41
C ASP A 174 -5.83 0.48 -16.84
N GLN A 175 -7.05 0.22 -16.33
CA GLN A 175 -7.88 1.23 -15.69
C GLN A 175 -7.31 1.67 -14.34
N ALA A 176 -6.70 0.76 -13.58
CA ALA A 176 -5.99 1.09 -12.35
C ALA A 176 -4.75 1.96 -12.61
N GLU A 177 -3.95 1.63 -13.62
CA GLU A 177 -2.78 2.42 -14.01
C GLU A 177 -3.16 3.83 -14.47
N ARG A 178 -4.24 3.95 -15.24
CA ARG A 178 -4.75 5.27 -15.66
C ARG A 178 -5.11 6.16 -14.47
N GLN A 179 -5.74 5.61 -13.43
CA GLN A 179 -6.09 6.39 -12.24
C GLN A 179 -4.85 6.71 -11.39
N ALA A 180 -3.90 5.79 -11.28
CA ALA A 180 -2.64 6.02 -10.57
C ALA A 180 -1.84 7.22 -11.14
N ASN A 181 -1.90 7.44 -12.45
CA ASN A 181 -1.21 8.54 -13.13
C ASN A 181 -1.90 9.91 -12.98
N ARG A 182 -3.10 10.00 -12.39
CA ARG A 182 -3.80 11.27 -12.18
C ARG A 182 -3.22 12.07 -11.03
N THR A 183 -3.32 13.39 -11.07
CA THR A 183 -3.02 14.22 -9.90
C THR A 183 -4.09 14.02 -8.82
N THR A 184 -3.77 14.37 -7.57
CA THR A 184 -4.75 14.26 -6.47
C THR A 184 -5.95 15.17 -6.73
N GLU A 185 -5.71 16.35 -7.30
CA GLU A 185 -6.77 17.28 -7.66
C GLU A 185 -7.69 16.71 -8.74
N ASP A 186 -7.12 16.09 -9.78
CA ASP A 186 -7.90 15.41 -10.82
C ASP A 186 -8.75 14.28 -10.25
N LEU A 187 -8.21 13.52 -9.29
CA LEU A 187 -8.94 12.43 -8.64
C LEU A 187 -10.07 12.92 -7.73
N LEU A 188 -9.99 14.12 -7.16
CA LEU A 188 -11.01 14.63 -6.25
C LEU A 188 -12.08 15.46 -6.95
N ARG A 189 -11.73 16.17 -8.03
CA ARG A 189 -12.66 17.03 -8.78
C ARG A 189 -13.73 16.22 -9.51
N PHE A 190 -15.02 16.52 -9.31
CA PHE A 190 -16.10 15.87 -10.05
C PHE A 190 -15.84 15.81 -11.57
N ASP A 191 -16.02 14.61 -12.15
CA ASP A 191 -15.90 14.37 -13.59
C ASP A 191 -17.22 13.79 -14.10
N PRO A 192 -17.98 14.52 -14.93
CA PRO A 192 -19.26 14.03 -15.45
C PRO A 192 -19.11 12.83 -16.40
N LYS A 193 -17.91 12.59 -16.95
CA LYS A 193 -17.63 11.44 -17.85
C LYS A 193 -17.15 10.21 -17.09
N ASP A 194 -16.69 10.37 -15.86
CA ASP A 194 -16.23 9.32 -14.95
C ASP A 194 -16.80 9.59 -13.53
N PRO A 195 -18.14 9.58 -13.38
CA PRO A 195 -18.78 9.91 -12.13
C PRO A 195 -18.56 8.80 -11.11
N ILE A 196 -18.40 9.19 -9.86
CA ILE A 196 -18.47 8.26 -8.74
C ILE A 196 -19.94 8.19 -8.31
N LYS A 197 -20.53 6.99 -8.32
CA LYS A 197 -21.95 6.80 -7.98
C LYS A 197 -22.12 5.89 -6.78
N GLY A 198 -23.09 6.23 -5.95
CA GLY A 198 -23.39 5.43 -4.78
C GLY A 198 -24.54 5.96 -3.95
N ARG A 199 -24.71 5.38 -2.77
CA ARG A 199 -25.70 5.80 -1.78
C ARG A 199 -25.24 5.47 -0.38
N ARG A 200 -25.80 6.20 0.60
CA ARG A 200 -25.63 5.90 2.02
C ARG A 200 -26.72 4.94 2.51
N ILE A 201 -26.37 4.02 3.40
CA ILE A 201 -27.26 3.08 4.07
C ILE A 201 -26.99 3.03 5.57
N TRP A 202 -28.03 2.72 6.35
CA TRP A 202 -27.92 2.60 7.80
C TRP A 202 -27.30 1.28 8.22
N ARG A 203 -26.43 1.34 9.23
CA ARG A 203 -25.72 0.19 9.78
C ARG A 203 -26.03 -0.03 11.25
N PRO A 204 -25.72 -1.23 11.78
CA PRO A 204 -25.76 -1.44 13.22
C PRO A 204 -24.93 -0.38 13.95
N LYS A 205 -25.48 0.18 15.04
CA LYS A 205 -24.92 1.27 15.86
C LYS A 205 -25.04 2.68 15.26
N ASP A 206 -25.59 2.82 14.05
CA ASP A 206 -25.94 4.14 13.54
C ASP A 206 -27.13 4.75 14.31
N THR A 207 -27.21 6.08 14.27
CA THR A 207 -28.24 6.88 14.91
C THR A 207 -28.92 7.77 13.87
N GLY A 208 -30.24 7.94 13.95
CA GLY A 208 -31.02 8.77 13.01
C GLY A 208 -30.68 10.27 12.98
N ARG A 209 -29.69 10.74 13.75
CA ARG A 209 -29.33 12.16 13.89
C ARG A 209 -28.34 12.68 12.82
N ALA A 210 -27.64 11.79 12.15
CA ALA A 210 -26.60 12.12 11.17
C ALA A 210 -26.81 11.31 9.88
N PRO A 211 -26.12 11.62 8.77
CA PRO A 211 -26.20 10.79 7.57
C PRO A 211 -25.80 9.34 7.85
N ALA A 212 -26.39 8.39 7.14
CA ALA A 212 -26.10 6.97 7.33
C ALA A 212 -24.61 6.64 7.05
N SER A 213 -24.00 5.79 7.87
CA SER A 213 -22.53 5.56 7.84
C SER A 213 -22.11 4.52 6.82
N GLY A 214 -23.02 3.67 6.37
CA GLY A 214 -22.72 2.69 5.34
C GLY A 214 -22.72 3.32 3.97
N LEU A 215 -21.71 3.01 3.17
CA LEU A 215 -21.61 3.45 1.78
C LEU A 215 -21.81 2.27 0.85
N ILE A 216 -22.66 2.38 -0.16
CA ILE A 216 -22.71 1.45 -1.30
C ILE A 216 -22.17 2.18 -2.53
N VAL A 217 -21.16 1.60 -3.17
CA VAL A 217 -20.54 2.12 -4.40
C VAL A 217 -21.01 1.29 -5.59
N THR A 218 -21.50 1.96 -6.64
CA THR A 218 -21.95 1.29 -7.88
C THR A 218 -21.14 1.68 -9.11
N GLU A 219 -20.49 2.85 -9.13
CA GLU A 219 -19.57 3.27 -10.19
C GLU A 219 -18.41 4.08 -9.62
N GLY A 220 -17.29 4.12 -10.34
CA GLY A 220 -16.09 4.86 -9.96
C GLY A 220 -15.09 4.09 -9.10
N HIS A 221 -15.19 2.76 -9.02
CA HIS A 221 -14.35 1.90 -8.15
C HIS A 221 -12.85 2.11 -8.34
N HIS A 222 -12.36 2.20 -9.58
CA HIS A 222 -10.93 2.42 -9.85
C HIS A 222 -10.42 3.76 -9.32
N ARG A 223 -11.24 4.81 -9.45
CA ARG A 223 -10.91 6.16 -8.98
C ARG A 223 -10.94 6.20 -7.45
N LEU A 224 -11.97 5.61 -6.84
CA LEU A 224 -12.07 5.47 -5.39
C LEU A 224 -10.94 4.64 -4.79
N ASN A 225 -10.53 3.56 -5.48
CA ASN A 225 -9.37 2.76 -5.12
C ASN A 225 -8.13 3.63 -4.98
N GLU A 226 -7.82 4.42 -6.01
CA GLU A 226 -6.64 5.28 -5.98
C GLU A 226 -6.75 6.36 -4.90
N ILE A 227 -7.91 6.98 -4.72
CA ILE A 227 -8.14 7.95 -3.63
C ILE A 227 -7.89 7.29 -2.26
N TYR A 228 -8.43 6.09 -2.03
CA TYR A 228 -8.26 5.38 -0.77
C TYR A 228 -6.79 4.96 -0.55
N LYS A 229 -6.06 4.53 -1.60
CA LYS A 229 -4.61 4.29 -1.54
C LYS A 229 -3.86 5.54 -1.09
N ARG A 230 -4.16 6.71 -1.66
CA ARG A 230 -3.56 7.99 -1.26
C ARG A 230 -3.89 8.36 0.19
N TYR A 231 -5.11 8.08 0.64
CA TYR A 231 -5.48 8.22 2.05
C TYR A 231 -4.65 7.30 2.95
N LEU A 232 -4.51 6.01 2.62
CA LEU A 232 -3.71 5.06 3.40
C LEU A 232 -2.23 5.48 3.45
N LYS A 233 -1.69 5.98 2.34
CA LYS A 233 -0.35 6.57 2.25
C LYS A 233 -0.24 7.87 3.05
N GLY A 234 -1.34 8.60 3.23
CA GLY A 234 -1.37 9.88 3.95
C GLY A 234 -1.03 11.08 3.05
N GLU A 235 -1.18 10.91 1.75
CA GLU A 235 -1.11 11.98 0.75
C GLU A 235 -2.38 12.84 0.76
N ILE A 236 -3.51 12.28 1.23
CA ILE A 236 -4.75 13.02 1.52
C ILE A 236 -5.20 12.79 2.96
N SER A 237 -5.92 13.78 3.51
CA SER A 237 -6.55 13.68 4.83
C SER A 237 -7.74 12.72 4.79
N GLY A 238 -8.06 12.09 5.93
CA GLY A 238 -9.28 11.29 6.06
C GLY A 238 -10.55 12.12 5.89
N ASP A 239 -10.53 13.40 6.26
CA ASP A 239 -11.64 14.35 6.11
C ASP A 239 -11.77 14.95 4.70
N THR A 240 -10.90 14.54 3.76
CA THR A 240 -11.01 14.97 2.36
C THR A 240 -12.37 14.54 1.81
N LEU A 241 -13.14 15.50 1.29
CA LEU A 241 -14.47 15.24 0.75
C LEU A 241 -14.38 14.78 -0.70
N ILE A 242 -15.21 13.79 -1.03
CA ILE A 242 -15.35 13.18 -2.35
C ILE A 242 -16.81 13.35 -2.76
N GLU A 243 -17.02 13.83 -3.98
CA GLU A 243 -18.34 14.06 -4.54
C GLU A 243 -18.89 12.78 -5.17
N PHE A 244 -20.04 12.34 -4.68
CA PHE A 244 -20.77 11.21 -5.23
C PHE A 244 -22.06 11.68 -5.87
N VAL A 245 -22.41 11.09 -7.01
CA VAL A 245 -23.77 11.16 -7.56
C VAL A 245 -24.63 10.16 -6.80
N LYS A 246 -25.75 10.65 -6.28
CA LYS A 246 -26.75 9.86 -5.57
C LYS A 246 -27.46 8.95 -6.55
N ILE A 247 -27.55 7.67 -6.20
CA ILE A 247 -28.45 6.72 -6.87
C ILE A 247 -29.66 6.47 -5.99
N GLU A 248 -30.84 6.50 -6.59
CA GLU A 248 -32.08 6.09 -5.93
C GLU A 248 -32.36 4.61 -6.20
N TYR A 249 -33.15 3.97 -5.33
CA TYR A 249 -33.58 2.59 -5.50
C TYR A 249 -34.78 2.53 -6.46
#